data_AF-A0A6J5GHG9-F1
#
_entry.id   AF-A0A6J5GHG9-F1
#
_cell.length_a   1.000
_cell.length_b   1.000
_cell.length_c   1.000
_cell.angle_alpha   90.00
_cell.angle_beta   90.00
_cell.angle_gamma   90.00
#
_symmetry.space_group_name_H-M   'P 1'
#
loop_
_entity.id
_entity.type
_entity.pdbx_description
1 polymer ?
#
loop_
_entity_poly.entity_id
_entity_poly.type
_entity_poly.pdbx_seq_one_letter_code
_entity_poly.pdbx_strand_id
1 'polypeptide(L)'
;MWRECGKRWLACELVVLALLASLTVGIWGCKKQPPMATNTEDPQWIFRDATKPAKIAVVFVHGIFGSTKGTWTNDNGTTFFQLLKADPEVGPKVDVFAFGFESKMFNGGGSLDVREGANKLKLYLYSEHVLDYPVVVFVGHSMGGLVVLRYLASNIDRDSSLSGKVPLVVLYASPQEGAQIASIAKLALENPALAHMTPVNDNLWLQQLTDDWTSVKKKPQIVCGYEKAQTSGVLVVPWNSSTRFCTEPGQAIDGANHIDIVKPDRPTHPSVVLLTTAMRRFVLPKLCCARLEMPDFTRHDDGWHFLMDSNMKTARIMNLGSADLKYWIADKKDAALYILPDESGATLAGESSQNLKLLLMLNAKASRYTFHLKTNTDEDETIVVDVPDIDRIRQQTSALAQDMLSNINSYLASSDQNGASANEVSTDKLASVAYKTIDENLPDLPGGEKWVVTADLLSAASLDTVAAQALRKADISSDKAARSPYVLNLATHLQRVTRETQFFKGAPPQEFNNYKLNQLSPNKAFEEQSDTSGQEMFKGDANTRRLSIELAENMKKFPNLAESGDRLEASVKPATGDRGLSVGDFTKEVAIGKNPALRQEIKIQQMKN
;
A
#
# COMPACT_ATOMS: atom_id res chain seq x y z
N MET A 1 -112.23 14.57 11.88
CA MET A 1 -111.95 13.42 12.79
C MET A 1 -112.04 12.16 11.94
N TRP A 2 -110.98 11.35 11.89
CA TRP A 2 -110.62 10.34 10.87
C TRP A 2 -109.83 10.90 9.69
N ARG A 3 -108.76 10.15 9.32
CA ARG A 3 -107.71 10.42 8.32
C ARG A 3 -106.54 11.33 8.75
N GLU A 4 -105.68 10.84 9.65
CA GLU A 4 -104.23 11.20 9.60
C GLU A 4 -103.27 10.34 10.45
N CYS A 5 -103.62 9.10 10.80
CA CYS A 5 -102.79 8.27 11.70
C CYS A 5 -102.40 6.90 11.09
N GLY A 6 -102.09 6.86 9.79
CA GLY A 6 -101.73 5.61 9.08
C GLY A 6 -100.42 5.65 8.28
N LYS A 7 -99.72 6.80 8.23
CA LYS A 7 -98.50 6.97 7.41
C LYS A 7 -97.20 7.01 8.22
N ARG A 8 -97.25 6.86 9.54
CA ARG A 8 -96.05 6.83 10.41
C ARG A 8 -95.57 5.42 10.79
N TRP A 9 -96.36 4.37 10.52
CA TRP A 9 -95.96 2.99 10.82
C TRP A 9 -95.19 2.30 9.69
N LEU A 10 -95.44 2.63 8.41
CA LEU A 10 -94.65 2.11 7.28
C LEU A 10 -93.26 2.78 7.14
N ALA A 11 -93.08 4.00 7.64
CA ALA A 11 -91.79 4.67 7.63
C ALA A 11 -90.83 4.10 8.70
N CYS A 12 -91.35 3.48 9.77
CA CYS A 12 -90.53 2.87 10.81
C CYS A 12 -90.06 1.46 10.41
N GLU A 13 -90.90 0.66 9.73
CA GLU A 13 -90.50 -0.66 9.23
C GLU A 13 -89.50 -0.58 8.07
N LEU A 14 -89.62 0.41 7.17
CA LEU A 14 -88.65 0.60 6.08
C LEU A 14 -87.30 1.13 6.59
N VAL A 15 -87.26 1.90 7.68
CA VAL A 15 -86.00 2.35 8.31
C VAL A 15 -85.35 1.22 9.12
N VAL A 16 -86.13 0.36 9.78
CA VAL A 16 -85.60 -0.81 10.51
C VAL A 16 -85.11 -1.90 9.53
N LEU A 17 -85.79 -2.11 8.40
CA LEU A 17 -85.31 -3.02 7.35
C LEU A 17 -84.11 -2.45 6.58
N ALA A 18 -84.02 -1.12 6.36
CA ALA A 18 -82.84 -0.51 5.79
C ALA A 18 -81.63 -0.55 6.75
N LEU A 19 -81.86 -0.42 8.06
CA LEU A 19 -80.80 -0.57 9.08
C LEU A 19 -80.34 -2.04 9.24
N LEU A 20 -81.24 -3.01 9.11
CA LEU A 20 -80.90 -4.44 9.11
C LEU A 20 -80.28 -4.92 7.79
N ALA A 21 -80.64 -4.32 6.66
CA ALA A 21 -79.99 -4.57 5.35
C ALA A 21 -78.64 -3.85 5.22
N SER A 22 -78.40 -2.74 5.93
CA SER A 22 -77.07 -2.12 6.04
C SER A 22 -76.14 -2.81 7.04
N LEU A 23 -76.65 -3.76 7.85
CA LEU A 23 -75.84 -4.60 8.75
C LEU A 23 -75.42 -5.95 8.13
N THR A 24 -75.76 -6.23 6.87
CA THR A 24 -75.38 -7.48 6.17
C THR A 24 -74.49 -7.28 4.94
N VAL A 25 -74.12 -6.03 4.60
CA VAL A 25 -73.07 -5.73 3.61
C VAL A 25 -71.86 -5.09 4.33
N GLY A 26 -71.30 -5.87 5.25
CA GLY A 26 -70.13 -5.51 6.04
C GLY A 26 -69.25 -6.72 6.36
N ILE A 27 -69.42 -7.84 5.65
CA ILE A 27 -68.37 -8.86 5.56
C ILE A 27 -67.47 -8.42 4.40
N TRP A 28 -66.80 -7.28 4.60
CA TRP A 28 -65.51 -7.11 3.95
C TRP A 28 -64.73 -8.33 4.43
N GLY A 29 -64.42 -9.22 3.49
CA GLY A 29 -63.62 -10.38 3.78
C GLY A 29 -62.41 -9.87 4.53
N CYS A 30 -62.30 -10.22 5.82
CA CYS A 30 -61.01 -10.42 6.42
C CYS A 30 -60.33 -11.38 5.45
N LYS A 31 -59.50 -10.83 4.54
CA LYS A 31 -58.38 -11.57 4.01
C LYS A 31 -57.66 -11.97 5.29
N LYS A 32 -57.95 -13.19 5.78
CA LYS A 32 -57.09 -13.86 6.73
C LYS A 32 -55.72 -13.68 6.12
N GLN A 33 -54.86 -12.90 6.78
CA GLN A 33 -53.45 -12.90 6.41
C GLN A 33 -53.09 -14.38 6.37
N PRO A 34 -52.55 -14.89 5.24
CA PRO A 34 -52.12 -16.27 5.19
C PRO A 34 -51.21 -16.47 6.41
N PRO A 35 -51.33 -17.61 7.13
CA PRO A 35 -50.46 -17.88 8.26
C PRO A 35 -49.02 -17.61 7.84
N MET A 36 -48.30 -16.79 8.62
CA MET A 36 -46.95 -16.36 8.30
C MET A 36 -46.11 -17.61 8.16
N ALA A 37 -45.75 -17.94 6.91
CA ALA A 37 -45.24 -19.25 6.55
C ALA A 37 -43.89 -19.50 7.25
N THR A 38 -43.71 -20.71 7.79
CA THR A 38 -42.37 -21.26 8.00
C THR A 38 -41.55 -21.01 6.74
N ASN A 39 -40.35 -20.45 6.85
CA ASN A 39 -39.53 -20.17 5.67
C ASN A 39 -39.28 -21.47 4.89
N THR A 40 -39.94 -21.62 3.75
CA THR A 40 -39.78 -22.76 2.83
C THR A 40 -38.88 -22.43 1.63
N GLU A 41 -38.32 -21.21 1.60
CA GLU A 41 -37.46 -20.75 0.51
C GLU A 41 -35.99 -21.02 0.86
N ASP A 42 -35.32 -21.84 0.05
CA ASP A 42 -33.88 -22.06 0.17
C ASP A 42 -33.07 -20.77 -0.08
N PRO A 43 -31.88 -20.63 0.56
CA PRO A 43 -30.90 -19.61 0.21
C PRO A 43 -30.60 -19.60 -1.28
N GLN A 44 -30.54 -18.42 -1.90
CA GLN A 44 -30.36 -18.31 -3.34
C GLN A 44 -29.76 -16.95 -3.76
N TRP A 45 -29.09 -16.95 -4.92
CA TRP A 45 -28.72 -15.73 -5.62
C TRP A 45 -29.98 -15.04 -6.17
N ILE A 46 -30.20 -13.78 -5.78
CA ILE A 46 -31.29 -12.94 -6.29
C ILE A 46 -30.86 -12.27 -7.60
N PHE A 47 -29.65 -11.70 -7.60
CA PHE A 47 -29.02 -11.12 -8.77
C PHE A 47 -27.59 -11.62 -8.84
N ARG A 48 -27.25 -12.33 -9.91
CA ARG A 48 -25.88 -12.75 -10.22
C ARG A 48 -25.75 -12.97 -11.71
N ASP A 49 -24.72 -12.38 -12.32
CA ASP A 49 -24.28 -12.79 -13.65
C ASP A 49 -23.32 -13.97 -13.50
N ALA A 50 -23.75 -15.17 -13.88
CA ALA A 50 -22.94 -16.38 -13.73
C ALA A 50 -21.70 -16.37 -14.63
N THR A 51 -21.71 -15.60 -15.72
CA THR A 51 -20.62 -15.50 -16.69
C THR A 51 -19.64 -14.38 -16.36
N LYS A 52 -20.11 -13.34 -15.66
CA LYS A 52 -19.30 -12.19 -15.24
C LYS A 52 -19.72 -11.73 -13.84
N PRO A 53 -19.38 -12.50 -12.79
CA PRO A 53 -19.73 -12.13 -11.43
C PRO A 53 -19.13 -10.79 -11.05
N ALA A 54 -19.87 -10.03 -10.24
CA ALA A 54 -19.40 -8.77 -9.69
C ALA A 54 -18.26 -9.01 -8.68
N LYS A 55 -17.59 -7.94 -8.26
CA LYS A 55 -16.51 -8.04 -7.26
C LYS A 55 -17.02 -8.05 -5.81
N ILE A 56 -18.29 -7.69 -5.60
CA ILE A 56 -18.93 -7.64 -4.27
C ILE A 56 -20.10 -8.61 -4.23
N ALA A 57 -20.13 -9.49 -3.23
CA ALA A 57 -21.33 -10.20 -2.85
C ALA A 57 -22.01 -9.49 -1.66
N VAL A 58 -23.28 -9.15 -1.81
CA VAL A 58 -24.12 -8.61 -0.73
C VAL A 58 -25.06 -9.69 -0.24
N VAL A 59 -24.86 -10.13 1.00
CA VAL A 59 -25.59 -11.23 1.64
C VAL A 59 -26.65 -10.67 2.57
N PHE A 60 -27.92 -10.81 2.18
CA PHE A 60 -29.06 -10.44 3.00
C PHE A 60 -29.49 -11.62 3.87
N VAL A 61 -29.57 -11.41 5.19
CA VAL A 61 -29.92 -12.42 6.19
C VAL A 61 -31.22 -12.03 6.88
N HIS A 62 -32.27 -12.78 6.61
CA HIS A 62 -33.62 -12.43 7.04
C HIS A 62 -33.84 -12.54 8.56
N GLY A 63 -34.91 -11.87 9.02
CA GLY A 63 -35.40 -11.94 10.38
C GLY A 63 -36.44 -13.05 10.59
N ILE A 64 -36.84 -13.23 11.83
CA ILE A 64 -37.67 -14.37 12.26
C ILE A 64 -39.12 -14.36 11.78
N PHE A 65 -39.64 -13.18 11.44
CA PHE A 65 -41.04 -12.97 11.02
C PHE A 65 -41.24 -12.98 9.51
N GLY A 66 -40.27 -13.48 8.74
CA GLY A 66 -40.37 -13.48 7.28
C GLY A 66 -39.63 -14.63 6.61
N SER A 67 -39.75 -14.69 5.29
CA SER A 67 -39.01 -15.62 4.44
C SER A 67 -37.75 -14.97 3.86
N THR A 68 -36.95 -15.80 3.18
CA THR A 68 -35.74 -15.42 2.43
C THR A 68 -35.95 -14.17 1.58
N LYS A 69 -37.06 -14.06 0.85
CA LYS A 69 -37.43 -12.86 0.08
C LYS A 69 -38.45 -11.97 0.77
N GLY A 70 -39.43 -12.56 1.47
CA GLY A 70 -40.57 -11.82 2.04
C GLY A 70 -40.18 -10.77 3.09
N THR A 71 -39.07 -10.98 3.80
CA THR A 71 -38.54 -10.01 4.76
C THR A 71 -38.16 -8.69 4.10
N TRP A 72 -37.69 -8.75 2.86
CA TRP A 72 -37.12 -7.62 2.11
C TRP A 72 -38.09 -7.06 1.07
N THR A 73 -39.35 -7.46 1.12
CA THR A 73 -40.38 -7.13 0.11
C THR A 73 -41.52 -6.37 0.77
N ASN A 74 -41.85 -5.20 0.21
CA ASN A 74 -42.99 -4.41 0.67
C ASN A 74 -44.32 -4.92 0.08
N ASP A 75 -45.44 -4.37 0.55
CA ASP A 75 -46.79 -4.81 0.17
C ASP A 75 -47.11 -4.60 -1.32
N ASN A 76 -46.40 -3.70 -1.99
CA ASN A 76 -46.52 -3.44 -3.42
C ASN A 76 -45.61 -4.35 -4.27
N GLY A 77 -44.83 -5.23 -3.64
CA GLY A 77 -43.91 -6.16 -4.32
C GLY A 77 -42.54 -5.56 -4.65
N THR A 78 -42.27 -4.30 -4.32
CA THR A 78 -40.93 -3.72 -4.45
C THR A 78 -40.02 -4.32 -3.39
N THR A 79 -38.86 -4.78 -3.82
CA THR A 79 -37.87 -5.42 -2.94
C THR A 79 -36.70 -4.48 -2.63
N PHE A 80 -36.12 -4.63 -1.44
CA PHE A 80 -34.84 -3.98 -1.09
C PHE A 80 -33.77 -4.34 -2.12
N PHE A 81 -33.73 -5.60 -2.56
CA PHE A 81 -32.78 -6.08 -3.57
C PHE A 81 -32.84 -5.26 -4.86
N GLN A 82 -34.06 -5.01 -5.39
CA GLN A 82 -34.26 -4.21 -6.59
C GLN A 82 -33.79 -2.77 -6.41
N LEU A 83 -34.08 -2.16 -5.26
CA LEU A 83 -33.66 -0.78 -4.99
C LEU A 83 -32.14 -0.67 -4.83
N LEU A 84 -31.47 -1.66 -4.24
CA LEU A 84 -30.01 -1.73 -4.21
C LEU A 84 -29.44 -1.90 -5.63
N LYS A 85 -30.02 -2.79 -6.44
CA LYS A 85 -29.54 -3.05 -7.80
C LYS A 85 -29.79 -1.88 -8.75
N ALA A 86 -30.81 -1.06 -8.49
CA ALA A 86 -31.14 0.14 -9.25
C ALA A 86 -30.26 1.36 -8.89
N ASP A 87 -29.49 1.31 -7.80
CA ASP A 87 -28.53 2.37 -7.49
C ASP A 87 -27.44 2.45 -8.59
N PRO A 88 -27.22 3.63 -9.21
CA PRO A 88 -26.38 3.74 -10.40
C PRO A 88 -24.88 3.49 -10.12
N GLU A 89 -24.43 3.69 -8.89
CA GLU A 89 -23.00 3.54 -8.55
C GLU A 89 -22.71 2.19 -7.90
N VAL A 90 -23.62 1.70 -7.08
CA VAL A 90 -23.48 0.46 -6.32
C VAL A 90 -23.99 -0.74 -7.13
N GLY A 91 -25.16 -0.62 -7.76
CA GLY A 91 -25.86 -1.70 -8.45
C GLY A 91 -25.01 -2.48 -9.48
N PRO A 92 -24.25 -1.80 -10.36
CA PRO A 92 -23.38 -2.49 -11.33
C PRO A 92 -22.22 -3.29 -10.72
N LYS A 93 -21.88 -3.04 -9.45
CA LYS A 93 -20.69 -3.62 -8.78
C LYS A 93 -21.02 -4.74 -7.80
N VAL A 94 -22.30 -5.09 -7.65
CA VAL A 94 -22.80 -6.06 -6.66
C VAL A 94 -23.56 -7.21 -7.30
N ASP A 95 -23.33 -8.40 -6.75
CA ASP A 95 -24.23 -9.53 -6.81
C ASP A 95 -24.91 -9.69 -5.45
N VAL A 96 -26.16 -10.14 -5.46
CA VAL A 96 -27.04 -10.18 -4.29
C VAL A 96 -27.42 -11.61 -3.98
N PHE A 97 -27.07 -12.07 -2.78
CA PHE A 97 -27.44 -13.36 -2.24
C PHE A 97 -28.42 -13.17 -1.08
N ALA A 98 -29.53 -13.89 -1.10
CA ALA A 98 -30.48 -13.91 0.00
C ALA A 98 -30.34 -15.23 0.76
N PHE A 99 -29.96 -15.14 2.02
CA PHE A 99 -29.84 -16.30 2.89
C PHE A 99 -31.08 -16.44 3.76
N GLY A 100 -31.71 -17.61 3.63
CA GLY A 100 -32.83 -18.13 4.38
C GLY A 100 -32.43 -19.19 5.40
N PHE A 101 -32.98 -19.14 6.60
CA PHE A 101 -32.93 -20.26 7.54
C PHE A 101 -34.30 -20.49 8.17
N GLU A 102 -34.58 -21.75 8.48
CA GLU A 102 -35.75 -22.08 9.28
C GLU A 102 -35.47 -21.61 10.69
N SER A 103 -36.22 -20.60 11.14
CA SER A 103 -36.24 -20.33 12.55
C SER A 103 -37.18 -21.32 13.22
N LYS A 104 -36.62 -22.35 13.85
CA LYS A 104 -37.36 -23.28 14.71
C LYS A 104 -37.69 -22.67 16.07
N MET A 105 -37.89 -21.35 16.18
CA MET A 105 -38.23 -20.74 17.47
C MET A 105 -39.44 -21.42 18.15
N PHE A 106 -40.28 -22.15 17.41
CA PHE A 106 -41.66 -22.40 17.79
C PHE A 106 -42.24 -23.79 17.47
N ASN A 107 -41.40 -24.81 17.28
CA ASN A 107 -41.86 -26.21 17.25
C ASN A 107 -41.29 -26.99 18.44
N GLY A 108 -41.89 -26.82 19.62
CA GLY A 108 -41.98 -27.83 20.69
C GLY A 108 -40.71 -28.44 21.30
N GLY A 109 -39.49 -28.00 20.95
CA GLY A 109 -38.27 -28.59 21.52
C GLY A 109 -36.91 -28.03 21.10
N GLY A 110 -36.83 -26.85 20.47
CA GLY A 110 -35.58 -26.28 19.95
C GLY A 110 -35.23 -24.92 20.55
N SER A 111 -34.01 -24.79 21.05
CA SER A 111 -33.40 -23.52 21.48
C SER A 111 -33.36 -22.50 20.35
N LEU A 112 -33.29 -21.21 20.70
CA LEU A 112 -32.92 -20.08 19.84
C LEU A 112 -31.50 -20.27 19.26
N ASP A 113 -31.29 -21.26 18.38
CA ASP A 113 -29.93 -21.60 17.97
C ASP A 113 -29.49 -20.69 16.80
N VAL A 114 -29.28 -19.40 17.12
CA VAL A 114 -28.55 -18.43 16.29
C VAL A 114 -27.22 -19.03 15.82
N ARG A 115 -26.63 -19.96 16.59
CA ARG A 115 -25.44 -20.71 16.18
C ARG A 115 -25.75 -21.78 15.12
N GLU A 116 -26.87 -22.49 15.17
CA GLU A 116 -27.33 -23.32 14.04
C GLU A 116 -27.56 -22.47 12.79
N GLY A 117 -28.19 -21.31 12.94
CA GLY A 117 -28.34 -20.32 11.86
C GLY A 117 -26.98 -19.89 11.29
N ALA A 118 -26.00 -19.60 12.16
CA ALA A 118 -24.64 -19.21 11.75
C ALA A 118 -23.86 -20.36 11.11
N ASN A 119 -24.04 -21.60 11.59
CA ASN A 119 -23.44 -22.79 11.00
C ASN A 119 -24.05 -23.07 9.61
N LYS A 120 -25.36 -22.92 9.45
CA LYS A 120 -26.04 -23.04 8.16
C LYS A 120 -25.59 -21.93 7.22
N LEU A 121 -25.48 -20.69 7.70
CA LEU A 121 -24.94 -19.56 6.93
C LEU A 121 -23.54 -19.91 6.41
N LYS A 122 -22.64 -20.39 7.28
CA LYS A 122 -21.30 -20.84 6.87
C LYS A 122 -21.38 -21.86 5.73
N LEU A 123 -22.18 -22.92 5.87
CA LEU A 123 -22.30 -23.96 4.85
C LEU A 123 -22.70 -23.40 3.49
N TYR A 124 -23.73 -22.54 3.44
CA TYR A 124 -24.21 -21.96 2.19
C TYR A 124 -23.24 -20.93 1.60
N LEU A 125 -22.53 -20.15 2.43
CA LEU A 125 -21.50 -19.23 1.93
C LEU A 125 -20.38 -19.97 1.18
N TYR A 126 -20.04 -21.19 1.62
CA TYR A 126 -19.09 -22.06 0.93
C TYR A 126 -19.72 -22.75 -0.29
N SER A 127 -20.89 -23.38 -0.16
CA SER A 127 -21.48 -24.15 -1.27
C SER A 127 -21.90 -23.27 -2.45
N GLU A 128 -22.36 -22.05 -2.18
CA GLU A 128 -22.80 -21.09 -3.20
C GLU A 128 -21.66 -20.21 -3.72
N HIS A 129 -20.42 -20.50 -3.35
CA HIS A 129 -19.22 -19.77 -3.77
C HIS A 129 -19.29 -18.27 -3.42
N VAL A 130 -19.97 -17.91 -2.33
CA VAL A 130 -20.06 -16.50 -1.87
C VAL A 130 -18.71 -16.03 -1.35
N LEU A 131 -17.95 -16.91 -0.69
CA LEU A 131 -16.61 -16.57 -0.16
C LEU A 131 -15.54 -16.48 -1.25
N ASP A 132 -15.84 -16.84 -2.50
CA ASP A 132 -14.92 -16.66 -3.63
C ASP A 132 -14.86 -15.19 -4.09
N TYR A 133 -15.84 -14.37 -3.67
CA TYR A 133 -15.83 -12.95 -3.97
C TYR A 133 -14.71 -12.24 -3.20
N PRO A 134 -14.03 -11.26 -3.82
CA PRO A 134 -13.03 -10.43 -3.14
C PRO A 134 -13.59 -9.70 -1.92
N VAL A 135 -14.85 -9.26 -2.01
CA VAL A 135 -15.52 -8.50 -0.97
C VAL A 135 -16.90 -9.07 -0.67
N VAL A 136 -17.20 -9.29 0.61
CA VAL A 136 -18.50 -9.78 1.09
C VAL A 136 -19.08 -8.76 2.08
N VAL A 137 -20.31 -8.31 1.82
CA VAL A 137 -21.05 -7.39 2.69
C VAL A 137 -22.25 -8.12 3.26
N PHE A 138 -22.45 -8.04 4.58
CA PHE A 138 -23.62 -8.64 5.22
C PHE A 138 -24.67 -7.57 5.53
N VAL A 139 -25.94 -7.89 5.26
CA VAL A 139 -27.10 -7.07 5.64
C VAL A 139 -28.05 -7.94 6.47
N GLY A 140 -28.13 -7.66 7.76
CA GLY A 140 -28.94 -8.44 8.69
C GLY A 140 -30.15 -7.67 9.20
N HIS A 141 -31.29 -8.34 9.31
CA HIS A 141 -32.49 -7.81 9.98
C HIS A 141 -32.79 -8.59 11.24
N SER A 142 -33.11 -7.89 12.34
CA SER A 142 -33.55 -8.51 13.59
C SER A 142 -32.60 -9.66 14.00
N MET A 143 -33.12 -10.87 14.22
CA MET A 143 -32.35 -12.06 14.53
C MET A 143 -31.33 -12.47 13.45
N GLY A 144 -31.57 -12.15 12.18
CA GLY A 144 -30.62 -12.37 11.09
C GLY A 144 -29.30 -11.63 11.29
N GLY A 145 -29.36 -10.44 11.90
CA GLY A 145 -28.15 -9.72 12.32
C GLY A 145 -27.35 -10.46 13.38
N LEU A 146 -27.99 -11.13 14.33
CA LEU A 146 -27.31 -11.95 15.33
C LEU A 146 -26.65 -13.18 14.71
N VAL A 147 -27.29 -13.79 13.71
CA VAL A 147 -26.71 -14.90 12.93
C VAL A 147 -25.42 -14.46 12.24
N VAL A 148 -25.42 -13.29 11.60
CA VAL A 148 -24.21 -12.70 10.99
C VAL A 148 -23.12 -12.45 12.05
N LEU A 149 -23.46 -11.76 13.14
CA LEU A 149 -22.50 -11.46 14.20
C LEU A 149 -21.89 -12.73 14.79
N ARG A 150 -22.69 -13.77 15.02
CA ARG A 150 -22.21 -15.05 15.54
C ARG A 150 -21.28 -15.77 14.56
N TYR A 151 -21.65 -15.79 13.28
CA TYR A 151 -20.82 -16.35 12.22
C TYR A 151 -19.46 -15.65 12.17
N LEU A 152 -19.45 -14.33 12.13
CA LEU A 152 -18.23 -13.53 12.08
C LEU A 152 -17.38 -13.71 13.34
N ALA A 153 -17.96 -13.61 14.55
CA ALA A 153 -17.25 -13.80 15.81
C ALA A 153 -16.52 -15.15 15.88
N SER A 154 -17.12 -16.20 15.31
CA SER A 154 -16.58 -17.55 15.36
C SER A 154 -15.52 -17.83 14.29
N ASN A 155 -15.47 -17.05 13.20
CA ASN A 155 -14.70 -17.41 12.00
C ASN A 155 -13.76 -16.31 11.48
N ILE A 156 -14.02 -15.01 11.68
CA ILE A 156 -13.33 -13.92 10.97
C ILE A 156 -11.82 -13.87 11.20
N ASP A 157 -11.35 -14.22 12.41
CA ASP A 157 -9.92 -14.28 12.74
C ASP A 157 -9.28 -15.66 12.49
N ARG A 158 -10.10 -16.70 12.26
CA ARG A 158 -9.65 -18.11 12.16
C ARG A 158 -9.66 -18.64 10.73
N ASP A 159 -10.51 -18.07 9.89
CA ASP A 159 -10.76 -18.52 8.53
C ASP A 159 -10.09 -17.57 7.55
N SER A 160 -9.01 -18.02 6.92
CA SER A 160 -8.26 -17.23 5.92
C SER A 160 -9.10 -16.89 4.69
N SER A 161 -10.17 -17.65 4.42
CA SER A 161 -11.10 -17.33 3.32
C SER A 161 -12.02 -16.15 3.63
N LEU A 162 -12.12 -15.75 4.91
CA LEU A 162 -12.98 -14.66 5.39
C LEU A 162 -12.16 -13.44 5.87
N SER A 163 -10.95 -13.68 6.37
CA SER A 163 -10.05 -12.65 6.89
C SER A 163 -9.76 -11.56 5.85
N GLY A 164 -10.14 -10.33 6.16
CA GLY A 164 -9.94 -9.17 5.28
C GLY A 164 -10.99 -8.96 4.18
N LYS A 165 -11.92 -9.90 3.95
CA LYS A 165 -12.94 -9.80 2.88
C LYS A 165 -14.24 -9.11 3.29
N VAL A 166 -14.49 -8.97 4.58
CA VAL A 166 -15.74 -8.38 5.11
C VAL A 166 -15.45 -6.98 5.62
N PRO A 167 -15.59 -5.93 4.80
CA PRO A 167 -15.35 -4.55 5.25
C PRO A 167 -16.57 -3.93 5.94
N LEU A 168 -17.78 -4.46 5.68
CA LEU A 168 -19.04 -3.85 6.10
C LEU A 168 -20.08 -4.88 6.50
N VAL A 169 -20.75 -4.61 7.62
CA VAL A 169 -21.99 -5.24 8.06
C VAL A 169 -23.03 -4.13 8.30
N VAL A 170 -24.23 -4.29 7.77
CA VAL A 170 -25.36 -3.38 8.02
C VAL A 170 -26.43 -4.12 8.80
N LEU A 171 -26.82 -3.58 9.96
CA LEU A 171 -27.80 -4.19 10.85
C LEU A 171 -29.05 -3.33 10.96
N TYR A 172 -30.23 -3.91 10.74
CA TYR A 172 -31.52 -3.25 10.90
C TYR A 172 -32.28 -3.87 12.07
N ALA A 173 -32.57 -3.06 13.10
CA ALA A 173 -33.32 -3.45 14.29
C ALA A 173 -32.87 -4.79 14.92
N SER A 174 -31.56 -5.05 14.95
CA SER A 174 -31.00 -6.29 15.52
C SER A 174 -30.79 -6.17 17.03
N PRO A 175 -31.32 -7.10 17.87
CA PRO A 175 -31.27 -6.98 19.33
C PRO A 175 -29.92 -7.46 19.89
N GLN A 176 -28.93 -6.56 19.93
CA GLN A 176 -27.55 -6.90 20.28
C GLN A 176 -27.29 -7.02 21.80
N GLU A 177 -28.20 -6.53 22.66
CA GLU A 177 -28.11 -6.66 24.14
C GLU A 177 -29.01 -7.77 24.72
N GLY A 178 -29.77 -8.46 23.87
CA GLY A 178 -30.43 -9.73 24.18
C GLY A 178 -31.69 -9.73 25.05
N ALA A 179 -31.86 -8.80 25.99
CA ALA A 179 -33.04 -8.72 26.86
C ALA A 179 -34.38 -8.53 26.09
N GLN A 180 -34.30 -8.20 24.80
CA GLN A 180 -35.44 -7.84 23.96
C GLN A 180 -35.94 -8.97 23.06
N ILE A 181 -35.28 -10.14 23.14
CA ILE A 181 -35.83 -11.39 22.58
C ILE A 181 -37.20 -11.70 23.20
N ALA A 182 -37.42 -11.33 24.47
CA ALA A 182 -38.73 -11.44 25.12
C ALA A 182 -39.81 -10.58 24.44
N SER A 183 -39.46 -9.38 23.96
CA SER A 183 -40.37 -8.50 23.20
C SER A 183 -40.71 -9.09 21.82
N ILE A 184 -39.74 -9.71 21.16
CA ILE A 184 -39.94 -10.47 19.91
C ILE A 184 -40.88 -11.65 20.17
N ALA A 185 -40.65 -12.42 21.24
CA ALA A 185 -41.52 -13.54 21.63
C ALA A 185 -42.94 -13.08 21.97
N LYS A 186 -43.11 -11.93 22.64
CA LYS A 186 -44.43 -11.35 22.95
C LYS A 186 -45.20 -10.98 21.68
N LEU A 187 -44.55 -10.32 20.72
CA LEU A 187 -45.16 -9.94 19.44
C LEU A 187 -45.63 -11.18 18.66
N ALA A 188 -44.87 -12.26 18.80
CA ALA A 188 -45.17 -13.53 18.19
C ALA A 188 -46.39 -14.18 18.88
N LEU A 189 -46.45 -14.20 20.21
CA LEU A 189 -47.60 -14.71 20.98
C LEU A 189 -48.92 -13.93 20.75
N GLU A 190 -48.86 -12.63 20.48
CA GLU A 190 -50.04 -11.79 20.21
C GLU A 190 -50.63 -11.98 18.80
N ASN A 191 -49.97 -12.76 17.94
CA ASN A 191 -50.47 -13.11 16.61
C ASN A 191 -51.00 -14.56 16.61
N PRO A 192 -52.29 -14.83 16.30
CA PRO A 192 -52.87 -16.17 16.32
C PRO A 192 -52.18 -17.20 15.41
N ALA A 193 -51.52 -16.74 14.34
CA ALA A 193 -50.71 -17.59 13.45
C ALA A 193 -49.39 -18.06 14.11
N LEU A 194 -49.08 -17.50 15.27
CA LEU A 194 -47.83 -17.57 16.00
C LEU A 194 -48.10 -17.92 17.49
N ALA A 195 -49.21 -18.60 17.79
CA ALA A 195 -49.57 -18.95 19.17
C ALA A 195 -48.83 -20.18 19.74
N HIS A 196 -48.11 -20.95 18.90
CA HIS A 196 -47.40 -22.18 19.29
C HIS A 196 -46.00 -21.94 19.87
N MET A 197 -45.83 -20.80 20.54
CA MET A 197 -44.52 -20.21 20.77
C MET A 197 -44.07 -20.34 22.22
N THR A 198 -42.94 -21.01 22.45
CA THR A 198 -42.34 -21.11 23.78
C THR A 198 -41.24 -20.06 23.96
N PRO A 199 -41.29 -19.19 24.98
CA PRO A 199 -40.18 -18.31 25.33
C PRO A 199 -38.97 -19.14 25.77
N VAL A 200 -37.81 -18.91 25.17
CA VAL A 200 -36.54 -19.52 25.58
C VAL A 200 -35.81 -18.58 26.57
N ASN A 201 -35.10 -19.16 27.54
CA ASN A 201 -34.31 -18.43 28.54
C ASN A 201 -32.91 -18.11 27.97
N ASP A 202 -32.70 -16.91 27.42
CA ASP A 202 -31.51 -16.58 26.58
C ASP A 202 -30.50 -15.59 27.17
N ASN A 203 -30.50 -15.33 28.48
CA ASN A 203 -29.56 -14.36 29.05
C ASN A 203 -28.07 -14.80 29.01
N LEU A 204 -27.76 -16.11 29.01
CA LEU A 204 -26.36 -16.58 28.99
C LEU A 204 -25.72 -16.57 27.59
N TRP A 205 -26.51 -16.81 26.53
CA TRP A 205 -25.97 -16.94 25.17
C TRP A 205 -25.49 -15.61 24.59
N LEU A 206 -26.23 -14.52 24.83
CA LEU A 206 -25.93 -13.21 24.25
C LEU A 206 -24.77 -12.52 25.00
N GLN A 207 -24.57 -12.87 26.27
CA GLN A 207 -23.34 -12.56 27.00
C GLN A 207 -22.14 -13.22 26.30
N GLN A 208 -22.23 -14.50 25.96
CA GLN A 208 -21.17 -15.19 25.24
C GLN A 208 -20.92 -14.59 23.84
N LEU A 209 -21.95 -14.19 23.10
CA LEU A 209 -21.77 -13.48 21.83
C LEU A 209 -21.06 -12.13 22.03
N THR A 210 -21.37 -11.41 23.11
CA THR A 210 -20.71 -10.15 23.45
C THR A 210 -19.23 -10.36 23.78
N ASP A 211 -18.91 -11.38 24.55
CA ASP A 211 -17.53 -11.73 24.91
C ASP A 211 -16.73 -12.16 23.68
N ASP A 212 -17.30 -13.06 22.87
CA ASP A 212 -16.70 -13.53 21.62
C ASP A 212 -16.47 -12.37 20.66
N TRP A 213 -17.47 -11.49 20.48
CA TRP A 213 -17.34 -10.30 19.63
C TRP A 213 -16.26 -9.33 20.13
N THR A 214 -16.16 -9.15 21.45
CA THR A 214 -15.14 -8.29 22.06
C THR A 214 -13.74 -8.79 21.71
N SER A 215 -13.55 -10.12 21.68
CA SER A 215 -12.28 -10.78 21.38
C SER A 215 -11.83 -10.75 19.90
N VAL A 216 -12.73 -10.37 18.98
CA VAL A 216 -12.41 -10.25 17.55
C VAL A 216 -11.36 -9.15 17.33
N LYS A 217 -10.24 -9.51 16.68
CA LYS A 217 -9.10 -8.63 16.41
C LYS A 217 -9.37 -7.66 15.28
N LYS A 218 -9.90 -8.15 14.15
CA LYS A 218 -10.22 -7.34 12.96
C LYS A 218 -11.73 -7.26 12.77
N LYS A 219 -12.35 -6.21 13.30
CA LYS A 219 -13.79 -5.98 13.18
C LYS A 219 -14.14 -5.25 11.87
N PRO A 220 -15.21 -5.65 11.17
CA PRO A 220 -15.74 -4.88 10.05
C PRO A 220 -16.33 -3.55 10.54
N GLN A 221 -16.59 -2.62 9.62
CA GLN A 221 -17.49 -1.50 9.92
C GLN A 221 -18.90 -2.04 10.16
N ILE A 222 -19.56 -1.59 11.23
CA ILE A 222 -20.94 -1.98 11.55
C ILE A 222 -21.80 -0.72 11.54
N VAL A 223 -22.66 -0.63 10.53
CA VAL A 223 -23.62 0.47 10.40
C VAL A 223 -25.01 -0.03 10.80
N CYS A 224 -25.72 0.75 11.61
CA CYS A 224 -26.97 0.30 12.21
C CYS A 224 -28.14 1.24 11.93
N GLY A 225 -29.27 0.68 11.52
CA GLY A 225 -30.56 1.33 11.45
C GLY A 225 -31.47 0.84 12.57
N TYR A 226 -32.11 1.76 13.30
CA TYR A 226 -33.03 1.41 14.39
C TYR A 226 -34.45 1.92 14.13
N GLU A 227 -35.42 1.20 14.67
CA GLU A 227 -36.85 1.50 14.53
C GLU A 227 -37.28 2.64 15.45
N LYS A 228 -38.28 3.40 15.01
CA LYS A 228 -38.90 4.48 15.81
C LYS A 228 -40.36 4.22 16.11
N ALA A 229 -41.07 3.52 15.22
CA ALA A 229 -42.46 3.18 15.40
C ALA A 229 -42.60 1.82 16.11
N GLN A 230 -43.66 1.68 16.91
CA GLN A 230 -43.98 0.43 17.59
C GLN A 230 -44.63 -0.55 16.62
N THR A 231 -44.31 -1.83 16.77
CA THR A 231 -45.01 -2.92 16.08
C THR A 231 -46.06 -3.47 17.04
N SER A 232 -47.33 -3.42 16.67
CA SER A 232 -48.45 -3.85 17.53
C SER A 232 -48.41 -3.25 18.95
N GLY A 233 -47.99 -1.99 19.08
CA GLY A 233 -47.90 -1.30 20.39
C GLY A 233 -46.64 -1.61 21.20
N VAL A 234 -45.69 -2.39 20.67
CA VAL A 234 -44.41 -2.71 21.31
C VAL A 234 -43.25 -2.18 20.48
N LEU A 235 -42.32 -1.44 21.11
CA LEU A 235 -41.00 -1.19 20.52
C LEU A 235 -40.19 -2.47 20.69
N VAL A 236 -39.94 -3.18 19.59
CA VAL A 236 -39.40 -4.55 19.61
C VAL A 236 -37.92 -4.51 19.97
N VAL A 237 -37.16 -3.60 19.38
CA VAL A 237 -35.73 -3.43 19.68
C VAL A 237 -35.44 -1.95 19.99
N PRO A 238 -35.16 -1.60 21.25
CA PRO A 238 -34.82 -0.25 21.65
C PRO A 238 -33.44 0.14 21.12
N TRP A 239 -33.21 1.45 21.05
CA TRP A 239 -32.00 2.05 20.48
C TRP A 239 -30.70 1.44 21.04
N ASN A 240 -30.54 1.37 22.37
CA ASN A 240 -29.34 0.84 23.02
C ASN A 240 -28.99 -0.60 22.55
N SER A 241 -30.01 -1.46 22.43
CA SER A 241 -29.84 -2.81 21.94
C SER A 241 -29.60 -2.86 20.43
N SER A 242 -30.23 -1.97 19.66
CA SER A 242 -30.01 -1.89 18.21
C SER A 242 -28.66 -1.29 17.83
N THR A 243 -27.97 -0.62 18.77
CA THR A 243 -26.74 0.14 18.47
C THR A 243 -25.46 -0.32 19.17
N ARG A 244 -25.50 -1.43 19.91
CA ARG A 244 -24.42 -1.84 20.83
C ARG A 244 -23.04 -2.02 20.17
N PHE A 245 -22.98 -2.66 19.01
CA PHE A 245 -21.75 -3.01 18.29
C PHE A 245 -21.49 -2.12 17.07
N CYS A 246 -22.26 -1.06 16.89
CA CYS A 246 -22.12 -0.19 15.73
C CYS A 246 -20.86 0.65 15.85
N THR A 247 -20.16 0.81 14.73
CA THR A 247 -18.91 1.59 14.68
C THR A 247 -19.17 3.09 14.59
N GLU A 248 -20.39 3.48 14.22
CA GLU A 248 -20.87 4.86 14.15
C GLU A 248 -22.22 5.00 14.88
N PRO A 249 -22.65 6.22 15.24
CA PRO A 249 -23.98 6.46 15.78
C PRO A 249 -25.07 5.84 14.90
N GLY A 250 -25.91 5.00 15.49
CA GLY A 250 -27.02 4.36 14.78
C GLY A 250 -28.00 5.39 14.20
N GLN A 251 -28.53 5.09 13.03
CA GLN A 251 -29.42 5.98 12.27
C GLN A 251 -30.87 5.60 12.51
N ALA A 252 -31.71 6.60 12.79
CA ALA A 252 -33.15 6.38 12.90
C ALA A 252 -33.74 6.13 11.51
N ILE A 253 -34.58 5.10 11.38
CA ILE A 253 -35.39 4.92 10.18
C ILE A 253 -36.78 5.48 10.48
N ASP A 254 -37.00 6.71 10.02
CA ASP A 254 -38.22 7.47 10.33
C ASP A 254 -39.47 6.78 9.79
N GLY A 255 -40.52 6.76 10.63
CA GLY A 255 -41.83 6.20 10.27
C GLY A 255 -41.88 4.66 10.18
N ALA A 256 -40.77 3.96 10.36
CA ALA A 256 -40.71 2.51 10.26
C ALA A 256 -40.82 1.81 11.62
N ASN A 257 -41.59 0.72 11.63
CA ASN A 257 -41.65 -0.25 12.74
C ASN A 257 -40.68 -1.41 12.48
N HIS A 258 -40.71 -2.44 13.32
CA HIS A 258 -39.78 -3.58 13.25
C HIS A 258 -39.84 -4.37 11.95
N ILE A 259 -41.01 -4.43 11.33
CA ILE A 259 -41.27 -5.20 10.11
C ILE A 259 -40.93 -4.34 8.88
N ASP A 260 -41.37 -3.09 8.88
CA ASP A 260 -41.31 -2.23 7.70
C ASP A 260 -39.95 -1.55 7.51
N ILE A 261 -39.09 -1.54 8.53
CA ILE A 261 -37.73 -0.96 8.49
C ILE A 261 -36.87 -1.53 7.36
N VAL A 262 -37.14 -2.76 6.91
CA VAL A 262 -36.43 -3.44 5.81
C VAL A 262 -37.30 -3.67 4.57
N LYS A 263 -38.45 -2.98 4.48
CA LYS A 263 -39.38 -3.04 3.34
C LYS A 263 -39.49 -1.67 2.64
N PRO A 264 -38.38 -1.12 2.13
CA PRO A 264 -38.36 0.19 1.50
C PRO A 264 -39.28 0.26 0.28
N ASP A 265 -39.81 1.46 0.02
CA ASP A 265 -40.74 1.74 -1.09
C ASP A 265 -40.12 2.51 -2.25
N ARG A 266 -38.97 3.17 -2.02
CA ARG A 266 -38.31 4.05 -3.01
C ARG A 266 -36.79 4.09 -2.80
N PRO A 267 -36.01 4.50 -3.82
CA PRO A 267 -34.54 4.62 -3.69
C PRO A 267 -34.08 5.55 -2.55
N THR A 268 -34.87 6.59 -2.25
CA THR A 268 -34.59 7.55 -1.17
C THR A 268 -35.18 7.13 0.19
N HIS A 269 -35.70 5.91 0.32
CA HIS A 269 -36.13 5.39 1.62
C HIS A 269 -34.91 5.33 2.57
N PRO A 270 -35.02 5.77 3.84
CA PRO A 270 -33.85 5.89 4.72
C PRO A 270 -33.04 4.59 4.85
N SER A 271 -33.69 3.43 4.84
CA SER A 271 -33.00 2.14 4.85
C SER A 271 -32.09 1.92 3.64
N VAL A 272 -32.55 2.26 2.42
CA VAL A 272 -31.74 2.12 1.19
C VAL A 272 -30.60 3.12 1.18
N VAL A 273 -30.87 4.36 1.59
CA VAL A 273 -29.86 5.40 1.71
C VAL A 273 -28.77 4.99 2.71
N LEU A 274 -29.14 4.39 3.83
CA LEU A 274 -28.19 3.89 4.83
C LEU A 274 -27.22 2.86 4.23
N LEU A 275 -27.75 1.83 3.57
CA LEU A 275 -26.92 0.76 2.97
C LEU A 275 -26.03 1.33 1.87
N THR A 276 -26.60 2.04 0.91
CA THR A 276 -25.85 2.54 -0.26
C THR A 276 -24.78 3.57 0.14
N THR A 277 -25.06 4.43 1.12
CA THR A 277 -24.07 5.36 1.68
C THR A 277 -22.93 4.62 2.38
N ALA A 278 -23.25 3.61 3.21
CA ALA A 278 -22.25 2.78 3.85
C ALA A 278 -21.37 2.04 2.83
N MET A 279 -21.96 1.53 1.75
CA MET A 279 -21.22 0.87 0.66
C MET A 279 -20.27 1.84 -0.06
N ARG A 280 -20.71 3.05 -0.39
CA ARG A 280 -19.85 4.10 -0.98
C ARG A 280 -18.67 4.47 -0.08
N ARG A 281 -18.89 4.54 1.23
CA ARG A 281 -17.86 4.96 2.20
C ARG A 281 -16.85 3.86 2.52
N PHE A 282 -17.31 2.62 2.68
CA PHE A 282 -16.49 1.56 3.30
C PHE A 282 -16.16 0.39 2.38
N VAL A 283 -16.86 0.26 1.24
CA VAL A 283 -16.74 -0.90 0.35
C VAL A 283 -16.11 -0.49 -0.98
N LEU A 284 -16.68 0.51 -1.66
CA LEU A 284 -16.20 0.90 -2.99
C LEU A 284 -14.72 1.34 -3.04
N PRO A 285 -14.18 2.07 -2.05
CA PRO A 285 -12.75 2.42 -2.04
C PRO A 285 -11.82 1.20 -1.98
N LYS A 286 -12.27 0.10 -1.37
CA LYS A 286 -11.50 -1.16 -1.26
C LYS A 286 -11.51 -1.99 -2.53
N LEU A 287 -12.41 -1.70 -3.47
CA LEU A 287 -12.47 -2.40 -4.75
C LEU A 287 -11.57 -1.79 -5.81
N CYS A 288 -10.98 -0.63 -5.51
CA CYS A 288 -10.02 -0.02 -6.38
C CYS A 288 -8.85 -1.01 -6.56
N CYS A 289 -8.46 -1.21 -7.81
CA CYS A 289 -7.19 -1.81 -8.17
C CYS A 289 -6.05 -1.10 -7.43
N ALA A 290 -4.86 -1.70 -7.46
CA ALA A 290 -3.67 -1.03 -6.98
C ALA A 290 -3.64 0.41 -7.53
N ARG A 291 -3.45 1.40 -6.65
CA ARG A 291 -3.57 2.82 -6.97
C ARG A 291 -2.34 3.52 -6.43
N LEU A 292 -1.48 3.96 -7.32
CA LEU A 292 -0.30 4.73 -6.97
C LEU A 292 -0.71 6.15 -6.52
N GLU A 293 -0.11 6.59 -5.42
CA GLU A 293 -0.12 7.98 -4.96
C GLU A 293 1.29 8.44 -4.61
N MET A 294 1.57 9.70 -4.88
CA MET A 294 2.89 10.30 -4.79
C MET A 294 2.84 11.64 -4.04
N PRO A 295 2.58 11.62 -2.71
CA PRO A 295 2.27 12.82 -1.93
C PRO A 295 3.41 13.85 -1.85
N ASP A 296 4.65 13.42 -2.09
CA ASP A 296 5.83 14.28 -2.03
C ASP A 296 6.19 14.87 -3.41
N PHE A 297 5.35 14.65 -4.42
CA PHE A 297 5.52 15.10 -5.79
C PHE A 297 4.41 16.08 -6.18
N THR A 298 4.72 17.03 -7.07
CA THR A 298 3.74 17.98 -7.61
C THR A 298 3.40 17.64 -9.06
N ARG A 299 2.12 17.62 -9.43
CA ARG A 299 1.70 17.33 -10.81
C ARG A 299 1.79 18.60 -11.68
N HIS A 300 2.46 18.49 -12.82
CA HIS A 300 2.55 19.49 -13.89
C HIS A 300 2.21 18.86 -15.25
N ASP A 301 2.21 19.66 -16.32
CA ASP A 301 1.86 19.21 -17.67
C ASP A 301 2.86 18.20 -18.26
N ASP A 302 4.14 18.29 -17.88
CA ASP A 302 5.23 17.41 -18.33
C ASP A 302 5.52 16.23 -17.38
N GLY A 303 4.74 16.06 -16.30
CA GLY A 303 4.81 14.91 -15.41
C GLY A 303 4.69 15.25 -13.93
N TRP A 304 5.19 14.35 -13.09
CA TRP A 304 5.30 14.55 -11.64
C TRP A 304 6.68 15.12 -11.29
N HIS A 305 6.68 16.21 -10.54
CA HIS A 305 7.89 16.94 -10.19
C HIS A 305 8.30 16.67 -8.75
N PHE A 306 9.59 16.43 -8.55
CA PHE A 306 10.19 16.26 -7.23
C PHE A 306 11.33 17.27 -7.05
N LEU A 307 11.21 18.09 -6.02
CA LEU A 307 12.19 19.13 -5.72
C LEU A 307 13.37 18.55 -4.93
N MET A 308 14.57 18.67 -5.49
CA MET A 308 15.81 18.21 -4.87
C MET A 308 16.70 19.41 -4.50
N ASP A 309 16.72 19.74 -3.21
CA ASP A 309 17.45 20.86 -2.60
C ASP A 309 18.67 20.42 -1.77
N SER A 310 18.99 19.13 -1.82
CA SER A 310 20.15 18.47 -1.23
C SER A 310 20.63 17.34 -2.14
N ASN A 311 21.87 16.89 -1.94
CA ASN A 311 22.43 15.75 -2.68
C ASN A 311 21.68 14.43 -2.44
N MET A 312 20.93 14.29 -1.34
CA MET A 312 20.05 13.16 -1.07
C MET A 312 18.72 13.63 -0.51
N LYS A 313 17.61 13.06 -1.00
CA LYS A 313 16.27 13.32 -0.46
C LYS A 313 15.37 12.08 -0.57
N THR A 314 14.42 11.96 0.34
CA THR A 314 13.45 10.85 0.35
C THR A 314 12.09 11.33 -0.13
N ALA A 315 11.44 10.54 -0.98
CA ALA A 315 10.09 10.74 -1.47
C ALA A 315 9.24 9.51 -1.17
N ARG A 316 7.96 9.69 -0.82
CA ARG A 316 7.03 8.59 -0.57
C ARG A 316 6.25 8.25 -1.83
N ILE A 317 6.10 6.95 -2.04
CA ILE A 317 5.07 6.37 -2.89
C ILE A 317 4.10 5.58 -2.01
N MET A 318 2.83 5.56 -2.38
CA MET A 318 1.76 4.90 -1.62
C MET A 318 0.89 4.08 -2.56
N ASN A 319 0.40 2.95 -2.06
CA ASN A 319 -0.65 2.18 -2.70
C ASN A 319 -1.93 2.33 -1.88
N LEU A 320 -2.86 3.15 -2.36
CA LEU A 320 -4.15 3.33 -1.69
C LEU A 320 -5.15 2.21 -2.01
N GLY A 321 -4.86 1.35 -2.99
CA GLY A 321 -5.65 0.18 -3.31
C GLY A 321 -5.32 -0.99 -2.39
N SER A 322 -6.25 -1.95 -2.25
CA SER A 322 -6.04 -3.14 -1.43
C SER A 322 -5.28 -4.26 -2.15
N ALA A 323 -5.11 -4.16 -3.47
CA ALA A 323 -4.31 -5.09 -4.27
C ALA A 323 -2.86 -4.63 -4.34
N ASP A 324 -1.91 -5.57 -4.39
CA ASP A 324 -0.48 -5.26 -4.52
C ASP A 324 -0.18 -4.51 -5.83
N LEU A 325 0.59 -3.43 -5.73
CA LEU A 325 1.10 -2.66 -6.86
C LEU A 325 2.51 -3.16 -7.18
N LYS A 326 2.77 -3.54 -8.43
CA LYS A 326 4.15 -3.74 -8.90
C LYS A 326 4.61 -2.47 -9.58
N TYR A 327 5.84 -2.05 -9.29
CA TYR A 327 6.44 -0.88 -9.93
C TYR A 327 7.87 -1.10 -10.40
N TRP A 328 8.28 -0.32 -11.40
CA TRP A 328 9.63 -0.30 -11.96
C TRP A 328 10.11 1.13 -12.11
N ILE A 329 11.38 1.36 -11.78
CA ILE A 329 12.11 2.57 -12.16
C ILE A 329 12.77 2.29 -13.51
N ALA A 330 12.43 3.06 -14.52
CA ALA A 330 12.82 2.81 -15.90
C ALA A 330 13.25 4.07 -16.63
N ASP A 331 13.86 3.89 -17.81
CA ASP A 331 14.16 4.95 -18.77
C ASP A 331 14.94 6.14 -18.16
N LYS A 332 15.82 5.81 -17.20
CA LYS A 332 16.70 6.78 -16.55
C LYS A 332 17.72 7.30 -17.56
N LYS A 333 17.61 8.59 -17.91
CA LYS A 333 18.44 9.20 -18.95
C LYS A 333 19.86 9.53 -18.49
N ASP A 334 20.02 9.86 -17.21
CA ASP A 334 21.29 10.32 -16.65
C ASP A 334 21.74 9.39 -15.52
N ALA A 335 22.99 8.93 -15.61
CA ALA A 335 23.56 8.01 -14.64
C ALA A 335 23.80 8.69 -13.27
N ALA A 336 23.92 10.02 -13.22
CA ALA A 336 24.18 10.78 -12.00
C ALA A 336 23.01 10.77 -11.01
N LEU A 337 21.78 10.48 -11.45
CA LEU A 337 20.66 10.27 -10.56
C LEU A 337 20.62 8.79 -10.13
N TYR A 338 20.68 8.53 -8.83
CA TYR A 338 20.56 7.21 -8.25
C TYR A 338 19.29 7.12 -7.39
N ILE A 339 18.53 6.05 -7.53
CA ILE A 339 17.21 5.91 -6.88
C ILE A 339 17.15 4.57 -6.16
N LEU A 340 16.75 4.58 -4.90
CA LEU A 340 16.63 3.42 -4.05
C LEU A 340 15.20 3.20 -3.58
N PRO A 341 14.74 1.94 -3.47
CA PRO A 341 15.49 0.74 -3.85
C PRO A 341 15.54 0.58 -5.38
N ASP A 342 16.70 0.21 -5.93
CA ASP A 342 16.92 0.01 -7.37
C ASP A 342 16.43 -1.40 -7.79
N GLU A 343 15.20 -1.78 -7.46
CA GLU A 343 14.62 -3.07 -7.88
C GLU A 343 13.72 -2.91 -9.11
N SER A 344 14.04 -3.67 -10.15
CA SER A 344 13.10 -3.90 -11.24
C SER A 344 11.96 -4.79 -10.74
N GLY A 345 10.74 -4.26 -10.68
CA GLY A 345 9.53 -5.04 -10.37
C GLY A 345 9.29 -5.21 -8.87
N ALA A 346 9.62 -4.18 -8.09
CA ALA A 346 9.34 -4.11 -6.67
C ALA A 346 7.82 -4.17 -6.42
N THR A 347 7.44 -4.75 -5.27
CA THR A 347 6.03 -4.88 -4.87
C THR A 347 5.72 -3.93 -3.72
N LEU A 348 4.78 -3.03 -3.93
CA LEU A 348 4.20 -2.16 -2.92
C LEU A 348 2.85 -2.75 -2.49
N ALA A 349 2.81 -3.31 -1.28
CA ALA A 349 1.64 -4.00 -0.75
C ALA A 349 0.39 -3.10 -0.74
N GLY A 350 -0.79 -3.72 -0.80
CA GLY A 350 -2.06 -2.99 -0.65
C GLY A 350 -2.11 -2.16 0.65
N GLU A 351 -2.69 -0.96 0.57
CA GLU A 351 -2.85 -0.04 1.70
C GLU A 351 -1.52 0.28 2.44
N SER A 352 -0.40 0.34 1.70
CA SER A 352 0.93 0.56 2.27
C SER A 352 1.69 1.73 1.61
N SER A 353 2.85 2.07 2.18
CA SER A 353 3.74 3.12 1.69
C SER A 353 5.18 2.67 1.69
N GLN A 354 5.96 3.21 0.74
CA GLN A 354 7.39 2.96 0.61
C GLN A 354 8.14 4.27 0.32
N ASN A 355 9.34 4.35 0.89
CA ASN A 355 10.26 5.46 0.68
C ASN A 355 11.16 5.17 -0.53
N LEU A 356 11.16 6.07 -1.49
CA LEU A 356 12.17 6.18 -2.53
C LEU A 356 13.26 7.16 -2.08
N LYS A 357 14.52 6.77 -2.07
CA LYS A 357 15.64 7.69 -1.82
C LYS A 357 16.26 8.08 -3.15
N LEU A 358 16.30 9.37 -3.43
CA LEU A 358 16.94 9.94 -4.60
C LEU A 358 18.28 10.56 -4.16
N LEU A 359 19.35 10.17 -4.85
CA LEU A 359 20.72 10.58 -4.58
C LEU A 359 21.33 11.12 -5.88
N LEU A 360 21.90 12.32 -5.83
CA LEU A 360 22.69 12.89 -6.91
C LEU A 360 24.16 12.57 -6.67
N MET A 361 24.77 11.88 -7.61
CA MET A 361 26.19 11.57 -7.63
C MET A 361 27.02 12.80 -7.97
N LEU A 362 28.32 12.75 -7.72
CA LEU A 362 29.23 13.89 -7.90
C LEU A 362 29.26 14.46 -9.31
N ASN A 363 29.00 13.61 -10.31
CA ASN A 363 29.02 14.02 -11.71
C ASN A 363 27.73 14.73 -12.15
N ALA A 364 26.75 14.90 -11.26
CA ALA A 364 25.51 15.65 -11.51
C ALA A 364 25.80 17.09 -11.99
N LYS A 365 25.37 17.41 -13.22
CA LYS A 365 25.55 18.73 -13.86
C LYS A 365 24.23 19.37 -14.28
N ALA A 366 23.15 18.59 -14.40
CA ALA A 366 21.87 19.07 -14.90
C ALA A 366 21.05 19.71 -13.77
N SER A 367 20.26 20.72 -14.11
CA SER A 367 19.21 21.28 -13.25
C SER A 367 17.92 20.44 -13.29
N ARG A 368 17.88 19.42 -14.14
CA ARG A 368 16.72 18.53 -14.30
C ARG A 368 17.15 17.12 -14.67
N TYR A 369 16.57 16.14 -13.99
CA TYR A 369 16.73 14.72 -14.29
C TYR A 369 15.36 14.09 -14.55
N THR A 370 15.31 13.04 -15.37
CA THR A 370 14.04 12.38 -15.70
C THR A 370 14.16 10.86 -15.66
N PHE A 371 13.13 10.20 -15.16
CA PHE A 371 12.92 8.76 -15.23
C PHE A 371 11.43 8.44 -15.33
N HIS A 372 11.09 7.19 -15.61
CA HIS A 372 9.71 6.73 -15.60
C HIS A 372 9.47 5.81 -14.40
N LEU A 373 8.36 6.03 -13.71
CA LEU A 373 7.82 5.13 -12.71
C LEU A 373 6.68 4.33 -13.36
N LYS A 374 6.98 3.09 -13.76
CA LYS A 374 6.00 2.20 -14.41
C LYS A 374 5.26 1.39 -13.38
N THR A 375 3.97 1.12 -13.58
CA THR A 375 3.17 0.24 -12.72
C THR A 375 2.52 -0.89 -13.52
N ASN A 376 1.95 -1.89 -12.83
CA ASN A 376 1.18 -2.96 -13.47
C ASN A 376 -0.31 -2.62 -13.66
N THR A 377 -0.73 -1.40 -13.33
CA THR A 377 -2.14 -0.97 -13.36
C THR A 377 -2.39 0.25 -14.22
N ASP A 378 -1.42 1.15 -14.35
CA ASP A 378 -1.57 2.47 -14.96
C ASP A 378 -0.57 2.69 -16.11
N GLU A 379 -0.70 3.82 -16.81
CA GLU A 379 0.28 4.29 -17.80
C GLU A 379 1.57 4.75 -17.11
N ASP A 380 2.70 4.69 -17.83
CA ASP A 380 4.01 5.06 -17.31
C ASP A 380 4.01 6.51 -16.79
N GLU A 381 4.33 6.71 -15.51
CA GLU A 381 4.39 8.05 -14.93
C GLU A 381 5.77 8.67 -15.19
N THR A 382 5.78 9.82 -15.88
CA THR A 382 7.01 10.60 -16.08
C THR A 382 7.34 11.34 -14.80
N ILE A 383 8.53 11.09 -14.24
CA ILE A 383 9.03 11.79 -13.07
C ILE A 383 10.15 12.75 -13.49
N VAL A 384 10.01 14.00 -13.09
CA VAL A 384 10.96 15.09 -13.28
C VAL A 384 11.56 15.44 -11.92
N VAL A 385 12.87 15.32 -11.76
CA VAL A 385 13.59 15.75 -10.57
C VAL A 385 14.19 17.11 -10.84
N ASP A 386 13.63 18.15 -10.22
CA ASP A 386 14.10 19.52 -10.38
C ASP A 386 15.16 19.85 -9.33
N VAL A 387 16.29 20.36 -9.82
CA VAL A 387 17.43 20.80 -9.03
C VAL A 387 17.60 22.31 -9.25
N PRO A 388 16.94 23.16 -8.44
CA PRO A 388 16.92 24.59 -8.67
C PRO A 388 18.28 25.26 -8.49
N ASP A 389 19.14 24.68 -7.64
CA ASP A 389 20.45 25.23 -7.30
C ASP A 389 21.49 24.09 -7.27
N ILE A 390 21.94 23.69 -8.46
CA ILE A 390 22.95 22.64 -8.61
C ILE A 390 24.28 23.06 -7.99
N ASP A 391 24.61 24.34 -7.97
CA ASP A 391 25.86 24.85 -7.41
C ASP A 391 25.88 24.68 -5.88
N ARG A 392 24.75 24.94 -5.20
CA ARG A 392 24.62 24.63 -3.77
C ARG A 392 24.77 23.15 -3.47
N ILE A 393 24.19 22.27 -4.28
CA ILE A 393 24.38 20.82 -4.12
C ILE A 393 25.84 20.45 -4.31
N ARG A 394 26.52 20.99 -5.33
CA ARG A 394 27.96 20.77 -5.54
C ARG A 394 28.81 21.27 -4.37
N GLN A 395 28.46 22.41 -3.77
CA GLN A 395 29.12 22.91 -2.57
C GLN A 395 28.94 21.97 -1.38
N GLN A 396 27.73 21.43 -1.16
CA GLN A 396 27.48 20.43 -0.11
C GLN A 396 28.31 19.15 -0.33
N THR A 397 28.37 18.65 -1.57
CA THR A 397 29.16 17.46 -1.88
C THR A 397 30.66 17.73 -1.78
N SER A 398 31.12 18.93 -2.15
CA SER A 398 32.51 19.36 -1.93
C SER A 398 32.87 19.42 -0.45
N ALA A 399 31.98 19.93 0.40
CA ALA A 399 32.19 19.97 1.84
C ALA A 399 32.29 18.56 2.44
N LEU A 400 31.38 17.66 2.07
CA LEU A 400 31.42 16.24 2.49
C LEU A 400 32.76 15.58 2.12
N ALA A 401 33.28 15.90 0.95
CA ALA A 401 34.54 15.34 0.50
C ALA A 401 35.77 15.97 1.17
N GLN A 402 35.71 17.26 1.50
CA GLN A 402 36.73 17.91 2.34
C GLN A 402 36.79 17.28 3.74
N ASP A 403 35.64 16.99 4.34
CA ASP A 403 35.56 16.29 5.62
C ASP A 403 36.16 14.88 5.51
N MET A 404 35.85 14.16 4.43
CA MET A 404 36.42 12.85 4.16
C MET A 404 37.95 12.91 4.04
N LEU A 405 38.49 13.84 3.26
CA LEU A 405 39.94 14.02 3.10
C LEU A 405 40.63 14.43 4.40
N SER A 406 40.00 15.33 5.17
CA SER A 406 40.47 15.77 6.49
C SER A 406 40.55 14.61 7.48
N ASN A 407 39.53 13.75 7.51
CA ASN A 407 39.50 12.56 8.38
C ASN A 407 40.58 11.55 7.99
N ILE A 408 40.80 11.34 6.68
CA ILE A 408 41.90 10.49 6.19
C ILE A 408 43.26 11.08 6.61
N ASN A 409 43.46 12.39 6.46
CA ASN A 409 44.69 13.07 6.89
C ASN A 409 44.94 12.92 8.39
N SER A 410 43.92 13.14 9.20
CA SER A 410 43.99 13.02 10.66
C SER A 410 44.36 11.60 11.11
N TYR A 411 43.82 10.60 10.41
CA TYR A 411 44.18 9.20 10.62
C TYR A 411 45.64 8.91 10.25
N LEU A 412 46.15 9.40 9.12
CA LEU A 412 47.55 9.20 8.74
C LEU A 412 48.51 9.92 9.69
N ALA A 413 48.21 11.16 10.06
CA ALA A 413 49.04 11.95 10.98
C ALA A 413 49.13 11.32 12.38
N SER A 414 48.01 10.84 12.92
CA SER A 414 48.00 10.12 14.19
C SER A 414 48.72 8.76 14.10
N SER A 415 48.61 8.06 12.97
CA SER A 415 49.31 6.79 12.75
C SER A 415 50.84 6.98 12.69
N ASP A 416 51.30 8.06 12.05
CA ASP A 416 52.71 8.47 11.98
C ASP A 416 53.26 8.78 13.38
N GLN A 417 52.54 9.60 14.16
CA GLN A 417 52.91 9.94 15.54
C GLN A 417 53.01 8.72 16.47
N ASN A 418 52.17 7.71 16.25
CA ASN A 418 52.15 6.48 17.04
C ASN A 418 53.14 5.42 16.55
N GLY A 419 53.91 5.68 15.48
CA GLY A 419 54.86 4.72 14.92
C GLY A 419 54.19 3.49 14.29
N ALA A 420 52.99 3.65 13.74
CA ALA A 420 52.24 2.56 13.12
C ALA A 420 53.02 1.93 11.96
N SER A 421 52.97 0.61 11.87
CA SER A 421 53.62 -0.15 10.81
C SER A 421 52.91 0.02 9.45
N ALA A 422 53.63 -0.28 8.36
CA ALA A 422 53.06 -0.29 7.01
C ALA A 422 51.91 -1.29 6.82
N ASN A 423 51.75 -2.27 7.72
CA ASN A 423 50.61 -3.20 7.69
C ASN A 423 49.36 -2.64 8.37
N GLU A 424 49.52 -1.74 9.33
CA GLU A 424 48.41 -1.12 10.07
C GLU A 424 47.77 0.03 9.30
N VAL A 425 48.55 0.72 8.46
CA VAL A 425 48.09 1.77 7.55
C VAL A 425 47.99 1.19 6.15
N SER A 426 46.79 0.95 5.64
CA SER A 426 46.56 0.31 4.33
C SER A 426 45.43 0.98 3.54
N THR A 427 45.35 0.73 2.22
CA THR A 427 44.26 1.25 1.39
C THR A 427 42.88 0.78 1.85
N ASP A 428 42.77 -0.43 2.42
CA ASP A 428 41.54 -0.93 3.05
C ASP A 428 41.14 -0.09 4.27
N LYS A 429 42.13 0.27 5.10
CA LYS A 429 41.88 1.08 6.30
C LYS A 429 41.52 2.51 5.92
N LEU A 430 42.18 3.10 4.91
CA LEU A 430 41.82 4.41 4.38
C LEU A 430 40.39 4.43 3.82
N ALA A 431 39.99 3.40 3.06
CA ALA A 431 38.62 3.28 2.57
C ALA A 431 37.60 3.19 3.73
N SER A 432 37.97 2.50 4.82
CA SER A 432 37.13 2.39 6.01
C SER A 432 37.00 3.70 6.80
N VAL A 433 38.06 4.51 6.85
CA VAL A 433 38.00 5.88 7.42
C VAL A 433 37.11 6.78 6.56
N ALA A 434 37.26 6.70 5.23
CA ALA A 434 36.41 7.43 4.29
C ALA A 434 34.93 7.07 4.46
N TYR A 435 34.62 5.77 4.50
CA TYR A 435 33.26 5.26 4.71
C TYR A 435 32.61 5.78 5.98
N LYS A 436 33.37 5.85 7.09
CA LYS A 436 32.84 6.36 8.36
C LYS A 436 32.32 7.79 8.23
N THR A 437 33.00 8.63 7.44
CA THR A 437 32.53 10.00 7.15
C THR A 437 31.18 9.98 6.43
N ILE A 438 31.01 9.06 5.48
CA ILE A 438 29.75 8.91 4.74
C ILE A 438 28.65 8.32 5.62
N ASP A 439 28.97 7.37 6.48
CA ASP A 439 28.04 6.76 7.43
C ASP A 439 27.47 7.79 8.42
N GLU A 440 28.33 8.70 8.91
CA GLU A 440 27.95 9.77 9.82
C GLU A 440 27.09 10.86 9.14
N ASN A 441 27.37 11.18 7.87
CA ASN A 441 26.66 12.25 7.14
C ASN A 441 25.42 11.77 6.36
N LEU A 442 25.36 10.49 5.97
CA LEU A 442 24.26 9.88 5.22
C LEU A 442 23.77 8.60 5.92
N PRO A 443 23.31 8.69 7.19
CA PRO A 443 23.01 7.53 8.02
C PRO A 443 21.91 6.64 7.43
N ASP A 444 20.96 7.23 6.69
CA ASP A 444 19.81 6.53 6.14
C ASP A 444 20.11 5.74 4.84
N LEU A 445 21.32 5.82 4.29
CA LEU A 445 21.71 4.98 3.16
C LEU A 445 22.03 3.55 3.61
N PRO A 446 21.67 2.51 2.84
CA PRO A 446 22.12 1.16 3.13
C PRO A 446 23.64 1.03 2.94
N GLY A 447 24.24 0.03 3.59
CA GLY A 447 25.71 -0.09 3.67
C GLY A 447 26.42 -0.23 2.33
N GLY A 448 25.82 -0.95 1.37
CA GLY A 448 26.41 -1.08 0.03
C GLY A 448 26.47 0.24 -0.72
N GLU A 449 25.42 1.05 -0.63
CA GLU A 449 25.32 2.36 -1.26
C GLU A 449 26.22 3.39 -0.59
N LYS A 450 26.41 3.30 0.74
CA LYS A 450 27.44 4.10 1.44
C LYS A 450 28.83 3.80 0.88
N TRP A 451 29.16 2.55 0.58
CA TRP A 451 30.42 2.18 -0.07
C TRP A 451 30.52 2.69 -1.51
N VAL A 452 29.42 2.70 -2.27
CA VAL A 452 29.37 3.28 -3.61
C VAL A 452 29.68 4.79 -3.57
N VAL A 453 29.02 5.54 -2.69
CA VAL A 453 29.27 6.98 -2.50
C VAL A 453 30.71 7.22 -2.04
N THR A 454 31.23 6.38 -1.15
CA THR A 454 32.62 6.44 -0.70
C THR A 454 33.59 6.26 -1.88
N ALA A 455 33.37 5.26 -2.74
CA ALA A 455 34.21 5.01 -3.91
C ALA A 455 34.16 6.18 -4.90
N ASP A 456 32.97 6.76 -5.11
CA ASP A 456 32.76 7.89 -6.00
C ASP A 456 33.55 9.14 -5.55
N LEU A 457 33.43 9.50 -4.27
CA LEU A 457 34.15 10.62 -3.67
C LEU A 457 35.68 10.42 -3.69
N LEU A 458 36.15 9.21 -3.40
CA LEU A 458 37.58 8.90 -3.43
C LEU A 458 38.14 8.99 -4.85
N SER A 459 37.44 8.46 -5.86
CA SER A 459 37.89 8.55 -7.25
C SER A 459 37.90 9.99 -7.76
N ALA A 460 36.88 10.78 -7.39
CA ALA A 460 36.85 12.20 -7.73
C ALA A 460 38.00 12.99 -7.09
N ALA A 461 38.43 12.59 -5.89
CA ALA A 461 39.61 13.12 -5.21
C ALA A 461 40.94 12.52 -5.72
N SER A 462 40.94 11.74 -6.82
CA SER A 462 42.11 11.08 -7.40
C SER A 462 42.80 10.06 -6.47
N LEU A 463 42.05 9.48 -5.53
CA LEU A 463 42.47 8.38 -4.65
C LEU A 463 42.02 7.02 -5.21
N ASP A 464 42.30 6.76 -6.49
CA ASP A 464 41.71 5.66 -7.25
C ASP A 464 41.99 4.26 -6.67
N THR A 465 43.16 4.06 -6.07
CA THR A 465 43.52 2.79 -5.41
C THR A 465 42.70 2.54 -4.14
N VAL A 466 42.34 3.61 -3.42
CA VAL A 466 41.47 3.55 -2.24
C VAL A 466 40.01 3.42 -2.68
N ALA A 467 39.61 4.14 -3.74
CA ALA A 467 38.29 4.03 -4.36
C ALA A 467 37.98 2.60 -4.82
N ALA A 468 38.95 1.92 -5.43
CA ALA A 468 38.84 0.52 -5.83
C ALA A 468 38.59 -0.42 -4.63
N GLN A 469 39.20 -0.15 -3.47
CA GLN A 469 38.91 -0.91 -2.24
C GLN A 469 37.49 -0.66 -1.72
N ALA A 470 37.03 0.60 -1.75
CA ALA A 470 35.66 0.94 -1.37
C ALA A 470 34.64 0.24 -2.27
N LEU A 471 34.91 0.17 -3.58
CA LEU A 471 34.05 -0.51 -4.55
C LEU A 471 33.97 -2.03 -4.32
N ARG A 472 35.08 -2.68 -3.94
CA ARG A 472 35.06 -4.10 -3.50
C ARG A 472 34.20 -4.31 -2.27
N LYS A 473 34.27 -3.40 -1.29
CA LYS A 473 33.41 -3.48 -0.10
C LYS A 473 31.94 -3.23 -0.43
N ALA A 474 31.64 -2.41 -1.43
CA ALA A 474 30.28 -2.28 -1.96
C ALA A 474 29.74 -3.63 -2.47
N ASP A 475 30.52 -4.36 -3.28
CA ASP A 475 30.16 -5.69 -3.80
C ASP A 475 29.96 -6.74 -2.71
N ILE A 476 30.81 -6.72 -1.68
CA ILE A 476 30.67 -7.61 -0.52
C ILE A 476 29.41 -7.28 0.28
N SER A 477 29.08 -5.99 0.41
CA SER A 477 27.94 -5.53 1.21
C SER A 477 26.60 -5.64 0.47
N SER A 478 26.59 -5.48 -0.85
CA SER A 478 25.39 -5.51 -1.70
C SER A 478 25.82 -5.73 -3.16
N ASP A 479 25.64 -6.96 -3.65
CA ASP A 479 25.91 -7.30 -5.05
C ASP A 479 25.03 -6.47 -6.00
N LYS A 480 23.82 -6.13 -5.56
CA LYS A 480 22.87 -5.29 -6.27
C LYS A 480 23.37 -3.86 -6.43
N ALA A 481 23.85 -3.23 -5.35
CA ALA A 481 24.40 -1.87 -5.42
C ALA A 481 25.62 -1.83 -6.35
N ALA A 482 26.50 -2.82 -6.24
CA ALA A 482 27.72 -2.96 -7.05
C ALA A 482 27.45 -3.14 -8.55
N ARG A 483 26.30 -3.70 -8.92
CA ARG A 483 25.93 -3.98 -10.31
C ARG A 483 25.05 -2.92 -10.95
N SER A 484 24.75 -1.83 -10.26
CA SER A 484 23.99 -0.73 -10.86
C SER A 484 24.76 -0.10 -12.04
N PRO A 485 24.08 0.41 -13.09
CA PRO A 485 24.76 0.94 -14.29
C PRO A 485 25.77 2.06 -14.01
N TYR A 486 25.50 2.92 -13.02
CA TYR A 486 26.44 3.96 -12.58
C TYR A 486 27.74 3.34 -12.05
N VAL A 487 27.59 2.36 -11.16
CA VAL A 487 28.72 1.72 -10.50
C VAL A 487 29.57 0.94 -11.49
N LEU A 488 28.97 0.38 -12.54
CA LEU A 488 29.71 -0.24 -13.65
C LEU A 488 30.58 0.78 -14.43
N ASN A 489 30.10 2.01 -14.61
CA ASN A 489 30.91 3.07 -15.23
C ASN A 489 32.10 3.47 -14.35
N LEU A 490 31.85 3.67 -13.03
CA LEU A 490 32.91 3.95 -12.06
C LEU A 490 33.92 2.80 -11.99
N ALA A 491 33.45 1.55 -11.97
CA ALA A 491 34.29 0.36 -12.01
C ALA A 491 35.18 0.35 -13.26
N THR A 492 34.61 0.61 -14.44
CA THR A 492 35.35 0.64 -15.70
C THR A 492 36.45 1.71 -15.67
N HIS A 493 36.15 2.89 -15.13
CA HIS A 493 37.14 3.94 -14.91
C HIS A 493 38.27 3.46 -14.00
N LEU A 494 37.94 2.92 -12.83
CA LEU A 494 38.91 2.47 -11.84
C LEU A 494 39.76 1.32 -12.38
N GLN A 495 39.20 0.35 -13.12
CA GLN A 495 39.96 -0.78 -13.70
C GLN A 495 41.04 -0.27 -14.65
N ARG A 496 40.71 0.74 -15.47
CA ARG A 496 41.65 1.37 -16.40
C ARG A 496 42.79 2.08 -15.67
N VAL A 497 42.49 2.81 -14.60
CA VAL A 497 43.48 3.65 -13.87
C VAL A 497 44.36 2.83 -12.92
N THR A 498 43.78 1.84 -12.24
CA THR A 498 44.53 0.97 -11.30
C THR A 498 45.19 -0.22 -11.99
N ARG A 499 44.80 -0.53 -13.24
CA ARG A 499 45.20 -1.73 -14.00
C ARG A 499 44.78 -3.04 -13.34
N GLU A 500 43.74 -2.99 -12.50
CA GLU A 500 43.14 -4.18 -11.92
C GLU A 500 42.17 -4.82 -12.93
N THR A 501 42.23 -6.14 -13.06
CA THR A 501 41.44 -6.89 -14.06
C THR A 501 40.07 -7.34 -13.55
N GLN A 502 39.80 -7.23 -12.23
CA GLN A 502 38.55 -7.66 -11.63
C GLN A 502 38.28 -6.97 -10.27
N PHE A 503 37.10 -6.36 -10.13
CA PHE A 503 36.62 -5.80 -8.85
C PHE A 503 35.46 -6.58 -8.24
N PHE A 504 34.58 -7.12 -9.08
CA PHE A 504 33.36 -7.79 -8.65
C PHE A 504 33.53 -9.31 -8.62
N LYS A 505 33.02 -9.94 -7.57
CA LYS A 505 33.07 -11.39 -7.38
C LYS A 505 32.26 -12.08 -8.48
N GLY A 506 32.92 -12.97 -9.23
CA GLY A 506 32.30 -13.76 -10.30
C GLY A 506 32.13 -13.05 -11.66
N ALA A 507 32.56 -11.80 -11.80
CA ALA A 507 32.65 -11.16 -13.11
C ALA A 507 33.83 -11.75 -13.92
N PRO A 508 33.68 -12.06 -15.22
CA PRO A 508 34.79 -12.53 -16.04
C PRO A 508 35.92 -11.48 -16.08
N PRO A 509 37.20 -11.88 -15.97
CA PRO A 509 38.32 -10.94 -16.14
C PRO A 509 38.23 -10.28 -17.52
N GLN A 510 38.26 -8.95 -17.58
CA GLN A 510 38.37 -8.29 -18.88
C GLN A 510 39.82 -8.32 -19.35
N GLU A 511 40.08 -8.95 -20.50
CA GLU A 511 41.36 -8.83 -21.20
C GLU A 511 41.46 -7.42 -21.81
N PHE A 512 42.30 -6.57 -21.19
CA PHE A 512 42.67 -5.29 -21.79
C PHE A 512 43.48 -5.56 -23.06
N ASN A 513 42.83 -5.42 -24.21
CA ASN A 513 43.49 -5.52 -25.51
C ASN A 513 44.33 -4.25 -25.75
N ASN A 514 45.55 -4.23 -25.21
CA ASN A 514 46.52 -3.13 -25.28
C ASN A 514 46.79 -2.62 -26.71
N TYR A 515 46.40 -3.38 -27.73
CA TYR A 515 46.56 -3.04 -29.15
C TYR A 515 45.69 -1.86 -29.63
N LYS A 516 44.50 -1.62 -29.05
CA LYS A 516 43.63 -0.49 -29.45
C LYS A 516 44.02 0.84 -28.80
N LEU A 517 44.65 0.82 -27.63
CA LEU A 517 45.14 2.01 -26.92
C LEU A 517 46.34 2.68 -27.62
N ASN A 518 47.13 1.91 -28.38
CA ASN A 518 48.28 2.43 -29.13
C ASN A 518 47.92 3.11 -30.46
N GLN A 519 46.65 3.03 -30.91
CA GLN A 519 46.21 3.63 -32.18
C GLN A 519 45.46 4.95 -32.03
N LEU A 520 45.12 5.36 -30.81
CA LEU A 520 44.57 6.69 -30.54
C LEU A 520 45.71 7.64 -30.23
N SER A 521 45.81 8.74 -31.00
CA SER A 521 46.72 9.84 -30.69
C SER A 521 46.53 10.27 -29.23
N PRO A 522 47.59 10.51 -28.44
CA PRO A 522 47.50 10.78 -27.00
C PRO A 522 46.49 11.87 -26.61
N ASN A 523 46.28 12.86 -27.48
CA ASN A 523 45.36 13.98 -27.24
C ASN A 523 43.87 13.61 -27.44
N LYS A 524 43.53 12.71 -28.35
CA LYS A 524 42.12 12.34 -28.61
C LYS A 524 41.55 11.32 -27.63
N ALA A 525 42.40 10.43 -27.09
CA ALA A 525 41.97 9.52 -26.02
C ALA A 525 41.74 10.23 -24.67
N PHE A 526 42.34 11.42 -24.49
CA PHE A 526 42.16 12.25 -23.30
C PHE A 526 40.94 13.18 -23.43
N GLU A 527 40.69 13.76 -24.60
CA GLU A 527 39.58 14.70 -24.82
C GLU A 527 38.18 14.04 -24.83
N GLU A 528 38.06 12.75 -25.16
CA GLU A 528 36.77 12.06 -25.24
C GLU A 528 36.40 11.21 -24.00
N GLN A 529 37.26 11.08 -22.97
CA GLN A 529 37.07 10.09 -21.90
C GLN A 529 37.41 10.52 -20.46
N SER A 530 37.44 11.83 -20.19
CA SER A 530 37.50 12.36 -18.84
C SER A 530 36.20 13.11 -18.52
N ASP A 531 35.19 12.40 -18.01
CA ASP A 531 33.98 13.06 -17.49
C ASP A 531 34.34 13.72 -16.15
N THR A 532 34.86 14.94 -16.24
CA THR A 532 35.68 15.57 -15.21
C THR A 532 34.92 16.47 -14.26
N SER A 533 33.59 16.48 -14.15
CA SER A 533 32.94 17.38 -13.16
C SER A 533 33.41 17.17 -11.74
N GLY A 534 33.55 15.89 -11.33
CA GLY A 534 34.13 15.54 -10.04
C GLY A 534 35.56 16.07 -9.97
N GLN A 535 36.47 15.54 -10.79
CA GLN A 535 37.88 15.92 -10.75
C GLN A 535 38.13 17.43 -10.95
N GLU A 536 37.35 18.14 -11.76
CA GLU A 536 37.40 19.61 -11.93
C GLU A 536 36.89 20.35 -10.70
N MET A 537 35.83 19.86 -10.05
CA MET A 537 35.35 20.42 -8.78
C MET A 537 36.44 20.31 -7.71
N PHE A 538 37.09 19.15 -7.61
CA PHE A 538 38.17 18.91 -6.65
C PHE A 538 39.46 19.66 -6.98
N LYS A 539 39.80 19.80 -8.27
CA LYS A 539 40.96 20.56 -8.73
C LYS A 539 40.75 22.07 -8.61
N GLY A 540 39.51 22.55 -8.81
CA GLY A 540 39.17 23.97 -8.83
C GLY A 540 39.09 24.63 -7.45
N ASP A 541 38.73 23.88 -6.42
CA ASP A 541 38.62 24.40 -5.05
C ASP A 541 39.97 24.45 -4.32
N ALA A 542 40.36 25.63 -3.84
CA ALA A 542 41.67 25.85 -3.23
C ALA A 542 41.86 25.09 -1.91
N ASN A 543 40.81 24.92 -1.10
CA ASN A 543 40.88 24.20 0.16
C ASN A 543 41.06 22.69 -0.07
N THR A 544 40.28 22.15 -0.99
CA THR A 544 40.36 20.76 -1.43
C THR A 544 41.75 20.46 -1.99
N ARG A 545 42.27 21.34 -2.86
CA ARG A 545 43.63 21.24 -3.40
C ARG A 545 44.68 21.19 -2.28
N ARG A 546 44.58 22.09 -1.29
CA ARG A 546 45.49 22.13 -0.13
C ARG A 546 45.45 20.83 0.66
N LEU A 547 44.24 20.34 0.99
CA LEU A 547 44.06 19.09 1.72
C LEU A 547 44.61 17.89 0.95
N SER A 548 44.41 17.84 -0.37
CA SER A 548 44.95 16.75 -1.21
C SER A 548 46.48 16.76 -1.29
N ILE A 549 47.12 17.93 -1.31
CA ILE A 549 48.60 18.03 -1.26
C ILE A 549 49.11 17.54 0.09
N GLU A 550 48.51 18.00 1.20
CA GLU A 550 48.85 17.53 2.55
C GLU A 550 48.67 16.02 2.69
N LEU A 551 47.59 15.48 2.10
CA LEU A 551 47.33 14.05 2.05
C LEU A 551 48.38 13.29 1.26
N ALA A 552 48.75 13.78 0.10
CA ALA A 552 49.81 13.17 -0.69
C ALA A 552 51.13 13.10 0.08
N GLU A 553 51.51 14.17 0.77
CA GLU A 553 52.72 14.22 1.61
C GLU A 553 52.65 13.21 2.76
N ASN A 554 51.53 13.14 3.48
CA ASN A 554 51.35 12.18 4.56
C ASN A 554 51.34 10.72 4.06
N MET A 555 50.74 10.44 2.91
CA MET A 555 50.76 9.12 2.29
C MET A 555 52.18 8.65 1.94
N LYS A 556 53.06 9.56 1.49
CA LYS A 556 54.46 9.23 1.13
C LYS A 556 55.34 8.81 2.30
N LYS A 557 54.94 9.12 3.53
CA LYS A 557 55.64 8.64 4.73
C LYS A 557 55.48 7.13 4.94
N PHE A 558 54.46 6.52 4.35
CA PHE A 558 54.18 5.09 4.44
C PHE A 558 54.59 4.39 3.13
N PRO A 559 55.56 3.44 3.15
CA PRO A 559 56.09 2.82 1.94
C PRO A 559 55.04 2.17 1.02
N ASN A 560 53.99 1.60 1.59
CA ASN A 560 52.89 0.94 0.87
C ASN A 560 51.87 1.92 0.27
N LEU A 561 51.91 3.20 0.65
CA LEU A 561 51.05 4.26 0.12
C LEU A 561 51.79 5.29 -0.74
N ALA A 562 53.14 5.28 -0.74
CA ALA A 562 53.95 6.27 -1.42
C ALA A 562 53.62 6.44 -2.91
N GLU A 563 53.44 5.35 -3.67
CA GLU A 563 53.06 5.44 -5.09
C GLU A 563 51.67 6.09 -5.27
N SER A 564 50.74 5.85 -4.35
CA SER A 564 49.41 6.50 -4.39
C SER A 564 49.51 7.98 -4.02
N GLY A 565 50.39 8.34 -3.07
CA GLY A 565 50.69 9.72 -2.72
C GLY A 565 51.32 10.50 -3.87
N ASP A 566 52.28 9.91 -4.60
CA ASP A 566 52.89 10.52 -5.78
C ASP A 566 51.85 10.78 -6.88
N ARG A 567 50.96 9.82 -7.13
CA ARG A 567 49.87 9.97 -8.11
C ARG A 567 48.89 11.06 -7.72
N LEU A 568 48.49 11.11 -6.45
CA LEU A 568 47.60 12.16 -5.93
C LEU A 568 48.24 13.54 -6.11
N GLU A 569 49.50 13.70 -5.70
CA GLU A 569 50.23 14.95 -5.87
C GLU A 569 50.29 15.39 -7.34
N ALA A 570 50.65 14.46 -8.24
CA ALA A 570 50.72 14.71 -9.68
C ALA A 570 49.35 15.06 -10.29
N SER A 571 48.25 14.56 -9.73
CA SER A 571 46.90 14.89 -10.19
C SER A 571 46.43 16.29 -9.78
N VAL A 572 47.00 16.84 -8.71
CA VAL A 572 46.58 18.09 -8.05
C VAL A 572 47.51 19.27 -8.37
N LYS A 573 48.81 19.02 -8.63
CA LYS A 573 49.81 20.06 -8.91
C LYS A 573 49.80 20.74 -10.30
N PRO A 574 49.17 20.26 -11.40
CA PRO A 574 49.27 20.95 -12.69
C PRO A 574 48.23 22.08 -12.80
N ALA A 575 48.59 23.25 -12.28
CA ALA A 575 48.04 24.57 -12.66
C ALA A 575 49.00 25.73 -12.31
N THR A 576 50.32 25.49 -12.27
CA THR A 576 51.32 26.53 -12.02
C THR A 576 52.41 26.54 -13.09
N GLY A 577 52.04 26.64 -14.37
CA GLY A 577 52.95 27.03 -15.47
C GLY A 577 54.17 26.14 -15.78
N ASP A 578 54.49 25.14 -14.96
CA ASP A 578 55.61 24.23 -15.15
C ASP A 578 55.10 23.00 -15.90
N ARG A 579 55.76 22.62 -17.00
CA ARG A 579 55.39 21.47 -17.85
C ARG A 579 55.73 20.15 -17.14
N GLY A 580 55.11 19.89 -15.99
CA GLY A 580 55.21 18.65 -15.24
C GLY A 580 54.30 17.56 -15.81
N LEU A 581 54.86 16.36 -15.94
CA LEU A 581 54.25 15.11 -16.43
C LEU A 581 52.79 14.94 -15.98
N SER A 582 51.89 14.63 -16.92
CA SER A 582 50.52 14.25 -16.58
C SER A 582 50.50 12.91 -15.81
N VAL A 583 49.41 12.60 -15.12
CA VAL A 583 49.21 11.27 -14.47
C VAL A 583 49.45 10.12 -15.47
N GLY A 584 49.10 10.33 -16.74
CA GLY A 584 49.34 9.38 -17.85
C GLY A 584 50.82 9.24 -18.24
N ASP A 585 51.60 10.30 -18.13
CA ASP A 585 53.03 10.29 -18.40
C ASP A 585 53.82 9.67 -17.23
N PHE A 586 53.41 9.96 -15.98
CA PHE A 586 53.99 9.31 -14.79
C PHE A 586 53.71 7.80 -14.76
N THR A 587 52.48 7.37 -15.05
CA THR A 587 52.16 5.93 -15.14
C THR A 587 52.86 5.23 -16.30
N LYS A 588 53.21 5.94 -17.38
CA LYS A 588 54.10 5.44 -18.43
C LYS A 588 55.53 5.31 -17.93
N GLU A 589 56.10 6.34 -17.29
CA GLU A 589 57.47 6.30 -16.75
C GLU A 589 57.65 5.21 -15.70
N VAL A 590 56.72 5.04 -14.76
CA VAL A 590 56.77 3.96 -13.75
C VAL A 590 56.68 2.58 -14.41
N ALA A 591 55.85 2.43 -15.46
CA ALA A 591 55.74 1.17 -16.21
C ALA A 591 57.01 0.85 -17.02
N ILE A 592 57.63 1.86 -17.64
CA ILE A 592 58.94 1.76 -18.29
C ILE A 592 60.02 1.43 -17.24
N GLY A 593 59.92 2.00 -16.04
CA GLY A 593 60.79 1.72 -14.90
C GLY A 593 60.75 0.26 -14.44
N LYS A 594 59.56 -0.35 -14.36
CA LYS A 594 59.36 -1.70 -13.81
C LYS A 594 59.49 -2.84 -14.84
N ASN A 595 59.48 -2.55 -16.16
CA ASN A 595 59.55 -3.59 -17.21
C ASN A 595 60.84 -3.49 -18.06
N PRO A 596 61.79 -4.45 -17.90
CA PRO A 596 63.05 -4.47 -18.65
C PRO A 596 62.90 -4.54 -20.17
N ALA A 597 61.86 -5.23 -20.66
CA ALA A 597 61.62 -5.40 -22.10
C ALA A 597 61.19 -4.09 -22.77
N LEU A 598 60.32 -3.32 -22.10
CA LEU A 598 59.89 -1.99 -22.55
C LEU A 598 61.06 -0.99 -22.58
N ARG A 599 61.99 -1.04 -21.62
CA ARG A 599 63.22 -0.23 -21.65
C ARG A 599 64.08 -0.56 -22.86
N GLN A 600 64.17 -1.85 -23.22
CA GLN A 600 65.00 -2.32 -24.31
C GLN A 600 64.40 -1.94 -25.67
N GLU A 601 63.08 -1.99 -25.81
CA GLU A 601 62.35 -1.57 -27.00
C GLU A 601 62.46 -0.06 -27.26
N ILE A 602 62.38 0.77 -26.20
CA ILE A 602 62.60 2.23 -26.29
C ILE A 602 64.05 2.55 -26.66
N LYS A 603 65.03 1.84 -26.07
CA LYS A 603 66.45 1.98 -26.47
C LYS A 603 66.67 1.63 -27.94
N ILE A 604 66.01 0.59 -28.45
CA ILE A 604 66.11 0.18 -29.86
C ILE A 604 65.47 1.23 -30.79
N GLN A 605 64.37 1.86 -30.39
CA GLN A 605 63.74 2.93 -31.16
C GLN A 605 64.57 4.22 -31.16
N GLN A 606 65.20 4.57 -30.03
CA GLN A 606 66.07 5.75 -29.92
C GLN A 606 67.40 5.61 -30.68
N MET A 607 67.84 4.37 -30.98
CA MET A 607 69.01 4.12 -31.83
C MET A 607 68.68 4.14 -33.34
N LYS A 608 67.41 4.27 -33.73
CA LYS A 608 66.96 4.31 -35.14
C LYS A 608 66.60 5.72 -35.64
N ASN A 609 66.62 6.72 -34.76
CA ASN A 609 66.59 8.15 -35.08
C ASN A 609 67.97 8.75 -34.83
#